data_AF-A0AAW3NHK0-F1
#
_entry.id   AF-A0AAW3NHK0-F1
#
_cell.length_a   1.000
_cell.length_b   1.000
_cell.length_c   1.000
_cell.angle_alpha   90.00
_cell.angle_beta   90.00
_cell.angle_gamma   90.00
#
_symmetry.space_group_name_H-M   'P 1'
#
loop_
_entity.id
_entity.type
_entity.pdbx_description
1 polymer ?
#
loop_
_entity_poly.entity_id
_entity_poly.type
_entity_poly.pdbx_seq_one_letter_code
_entity_poly.pdbx_strand_id
1 'polypeptide(L)'
;MATDARIGLASYNFTAAVQMRCSLNMQLDVVDVAAGLWAKVAASAFNVTSDRAFKNDIRPLSDGLDKVLKLAGVYYSDANTGKASIGVIAQDVQDVFPEVVNVIDAEGHLAVDYSKLVGPLIESIKSLAVRVSELEANIAA
;
A
#
# COMPACT_ATOMS: atom_id res chain seq x y z
N MET A 1 23.75 18.48 8.74
CA MET A 1 22.28 18.48 8.91
C MET A 1 21.94 17.47 9.98
N ALA A 2 21.00 17.78 10.89
CA ALA A 2 20.58 16.81 11.90
C ALA A 2 19.92 15.61 11.21
N THR A 3 20.54 14.43 11.32
CA THR A 3 20.09 13.19 10.66
C THR A 3 19.02 12.43 11.44
N ASP A 4 18.51 13.00 12.53
CA ASP A 4 17.63 12.31 13.47
C ASP A 4 16.74 13.31 14.24
N ALA A 5 15.60 13.66 13.64
CA ALA A 5 14.55 14.43 14.30
C ALA A 5 13.57 13.47 14.98
N ARG A 6 13.32 13.66 16.28
CA ARG A 6 12.47 12.79 17.10
C ARG A 6 11.39 13.58 17.79
N ILE A 7 10.20 12.99 17.90
CA ILE A 7 9.11 13.47 18.76
C ILE A 7 8.89 12.41 19.85
N GLY A 8 8.95 12.84 21.12
CA GLY A 8 8.76 11.97 22.28
C GLY A 8 7.56 12.40 23.12
N LEU A 9 6.73 11.45 23.51
CA LEU A 9 5.64 11.64 24.46
C LEU A 9 5.92 10.73 25.66
N ALA A 10 6.01 11.32 26.85
CA ALA A 10 6.24 10.59 28.11
C ALA A 10 5.03 10.72 29.03
N SER A 11 4.71 9.66 29.77
CA SER A 11 3.78 9.71 30.89
C SER A 11 4.31 10.66 31.96
N TYR A 12 3.41 11.20 32.78
CA TYR A 12 3.73 12.15 33.86
C TYR A 12 4.86 11.68 34.80
N ASN A 13 5.02 10.37 34.98
CA ASN A 13 6.03 9.73 35.81
C ASN A 13 7.18 9.07 35.02
N PHE A 14 7.29 9.33 33.71
CA PHE A 14 8.33 8.81 32.81
C PHE A 14 8.40 7.28 32.69
N THR A 15 7.38 6.54 33.15
CA THR A 15 7.35 5.06 33.09
C THR A 15 6.85 4.52 31.76
N ALA A 16 6.16 5.32 30.95
CA ALA A 16 5.78 4.98 29.59
C ALA A 16 6.18 6.13 28.68
N ALA A 17 7.12 5.90 27.78
CA ALA A 17 7.49 6.90 26.79
C ALA A 17 7.51 6.27 25.40
N VAL A 18 6.85 6.93 24.47
CA VAL A 18 6.86 6.59 23.05
C VAL A 18 7.71 7.62 22.34
N GLN A 19 8.72 7.17 21.62
CA GLN A 19 9.42 8.02 20.66
C GLN A 19 9.07 7.57 19.25
N MET A 20 8.93 8.57 18.37
CA MET A 20 8.74 8.39 16.95
C MET A 20 9.89 9.07 16.22
N ARG A 21 10.42 8.40 15.20
CA ARG A 21 11.42 8.97 14.29
C ARG A 21 11.10 8.63 12.84
N CYS A 22 11.53 9.47 11.93
CA CYS A 22 11.66 9.12 10.52
C CYS A 22 13.04 8.51 10.31
N SER A 23 13.08 7.24 9.92
CA SER A 23 14.32 6.53 9.57
C SER A 23 14.87 7.01 8.23
N LEU A 24 16.14 6.71 7.95
CA LEU A 24 16.84 7.05 6.69
C LEU A 24 16.12 6.52 5.43
N ASN A 25 15.22 5.55 5.58
CA ASN A 25 14.45 4.94 4.50
C ASN A 25 12.98 5.40 4.46
N MET A 26 12.67 6.60 4.97
CA MET A 26 11.30 7.14 5.04
C MET A 26 10.32 6.27 5.85
N GLN A 27 10.83 5.44 6.77
CA GLN A 27 10.01 4.59 7.62
C GLN A 27 9.72 5.31 8.94
N LEU A 28 8.45 5.29 9.36
CA LEU A 28 8.07 5.66 10.72
C LEU A 28 8.40 4.49 11.65
N ASP A 29 9.44 4.67 12.45
CA ASP A 29 9.75 3.75 13.53
C ASP A 29 9.14 4.26 14.83
N VAL A 30 8.64 3.34 15.65
CA VAL A 30 8.19 3.62 17.01
C VAL A 30 9.04 2.81 17.98
N VAL A 31 9.44 3.42 19.08
CA VAL A 31 10.12 2.75 20.19
C VAL A 31 9.38 3.01 21.48
N ASP A 32 9.14 1.94 22.24
CA ASP A 32 8.95 2.05 23.67
C ASP A 32 10.33 2.31 24.29
N VAL A 33 10.49 3.47 24.94
CA VAL A 33 11.76 3.89 25.53
C VAL A 33 12.31 2.87 26.52
N ALA A 34 11.47 2.04 27.15
CA ALA A 34 11.91 0.96 28.02
C ALA A 34 12.54 -0.22 27.25
N ALA A 35 12.12 -0.46 26.00
CA ALA A 35 12.58 -1.57 25.17
C ALA A 35 13.86 -1.25 24.38
N GLY A 36 14.18 0.03 24.14
CA GLY A 36 15.42 0.48 23.51
C GLY A 36 15.60 0.05 22.04
N LEU A 37 14.58 -0.56 21.41
CA LEU A 37 14.61 -1.06 20.04
C LEU A 37 13.50 -0.43 19.20
N TRP A 38 13.89 0.25 18.13
CA TRP A 38 12.98 0.80 17.13
C TRP A 38 12.34 -0.32 16.32
N ALA A 39 11.01 -0.27 16.17
CA ALA A 39 10.25 -1.25 15.40
C ALA A 39 9.33 -0.56 14.39
N LYS A 40 9.02 -1.29 13.32
CA LYS A 40 7.97 -0.90 12.37
C LYS A 40 6.62 -0.89 13.10
N VAL A 41 5.74 0.03 12.70
CA VAL A 41 4.37 0.07 13.23
C VAL A 41 3.64 -1.21 12.84
N ALA A 42 3.25 -1.99 13.84
CA ALA A 42 2.33 -3.12 13.69
C ALA A 42 1.01 -2.76 14.36
N ALA A 43 -0.10 -2.93 13.64
CA ALA A 43 -1.45 -2.73 14.15
C ALA A 43 -2.28 -3.98 13.86
N SER A 44 -3.30 -4.24 14.68
CA SER A 44 -4.25 -5.33 14.44
C SER A 44 -5.09 -5.10 13.18
N ALA A 45 -5.33 -3.83 12.82
CA ALA A 45 -6.00 -3.44 11.58
C ALA A 45 -5.65 -2.00 11.18
N PHE A 46 -5.67 -1.72 9.89
CA PHE A 46 -5.68 -0.37 9.31
C PHE A 46 -7.02 -0.16 8.59
N ASN A 47 -7.92 0.63 9.18
CA ASN A 47 -9.22 0.93 8.59
C ASN A 47 -9.13 2.22 7.77
N VAL A 48 -9.44 2.13 6.48
CA VAL A 48 -9.50 3.28 5.56
C VAL A 48 -10.96 3.67 5.34
N THR A 49 -11.29 4.95 5.52
CA THR A 49 -12.66 5.46 5.36
C THR A 49 -13.20 5.19 3.95
N SER A 50 -14.35 4.52 3.85
CA SER A 50 -14.95 4.08 2.57
C SER A 50 -16.48 4.27 2.54
N ASP A 51 -17.04 5.07 3.46
CA ASP A 51 -18.48 5.33 3.54
C ASP A 51 -19.02 5.98 2.26
N ARG A 52 -20.25 5.61 1.88
CA ARG A 52 -20.95 6.20 0.72
C ARG A 52 -21.15 7.71 0.89
N ALA A 53 -21.36 8.20 2.10
CA ALA A 53 -21.57 9.62 2.37
C ALA A 53 -20.36 10.50 1.99
N PHE A 54 -19.16 9.91 1.91
CA PHE A 54 -17.93 10.60 1.54
C PHE A 54 -17.53 10.37 0.06
N LYS A 55 -18.43 9.81 -0.76
CA LYS A 55 -18.17 9.50 -2.16
C LYS A 55 -19.18 10.22 -3.06
N ASN A 56 -18.66 10.89 -4.08
CA ASN A 56 -19.45 11.49 -5.15
C ASN A 56 -19.07 10.83 -6.48
N ASP A 57 -19.94 10.93 -7.49
CA ASP A 57 -19.71 10.40 -8.85
C ASP A 57 -19.34 8.90 -8.88
N ILE A 58 -20.10 8.08 -8.13
CA ILE A 58 -19.87 6.64 -8.05
C ILE A 58 -20.25 5.98 -9.38
N ARG A 59 -19.26 5.39 -10.06
CA ARG A 59 -19.43 4.67 -11.32
C ARG A 59 -18.87 3.25 -11.21
N PRO A 60 -19.40 2.27 -11.97
CA PRO A 60 -18.82 0.93 -12.04
C PRO A 60 -17.40 0.95 -12.63
N LEU A 61 -16.49 0.15 -12.06
CA LEU A 61 -15.17 -0.09 -12.61
C LEU A 61 -15.24 -1.26 -13.59
N SER A 62 -15.42 -0.97 -14.88
CA SER A 62 -15.69 -1.99 -15.91
C SER A 62 -14.42 -2.57 -16.56
N ASP A 63 -13.29 -1.90 -16.43
CA ASP A 63 -12.01 -2.22 -17.08
C ASP A 63 -10.99 -2.83 -16.10
N GLY A 64 -11.46 -3.35 -14.96
CA GLY A 64 -10.60 -3.89 -13.90
C GLY A 64 -9.63 -4.96 -14.39
N LEU A 65 -10.14 -5.99 -15.10
CA LEU A 65 -9.31 -7.08 -15.61
C LEU A 65 -8.29 -6.59 -16.65
N ASP A 66 -8.74 -5.81 -17.63
CA ASP A 66 -7.89 -5.33 -18.72
C ASP A 66 -6.75 -4.44 -18.23
N LYS A 67 -7.00 -3.65 -17.19
CA LYS A 67 -5.98 -2.83 -16.53
C LYS A 67 -5.04 -3.67 -15.67
N VAL A 68 -5.55 -4.57 -14.83
CA VAL A 68 -4.71 -5.44 -13.99
C VAL A 68 -3.79 -6.32 -14.83
N LEU A 69 -4.24 -6.80 -16.00
CA LEU A 69 -3.41 -7.58 -16.92
C LEU A 69 -2.22 -6.81 -17.52
N LYS A 70 -2.20 -5.48 -17.43
CA LYS A 70 -1.06 -4.64 -17.86
C LYS A 70 0.01 -4.51 -16.76
N LEU A 71 -0.30 -4.89 -15.53
CA LEU A 71 0.62 -4.79 -14.40
C LEU A 71 1.49 -6.04 -14.30
N ALA A 72 2.74 -5.86 -13.88
CA ALA A 72 3.66 -6.95 -13.59
C ALA A 72 3.94 -7.04 -12.08
N GLY A 73 3.73 -8.22 -11.51
CA GLY A 73 4.31 -8.57 -10.21
C GLY A 73 5.80 -8.85 -10.38
N VAL A 74 6.63 -8.20 -9.58
CA VAL A 74 8.10 -8.30 -9.67
C VAL A 74 8.72 -8.80 -8.37
N TYR A 75 9.80 -9.57 -8.49
CA TYR A 75 10.75 -9.79 -7.42
C TYR A 75 11.83 -8.72 -7.51
N TYR A 76 12.22 -8.13 -6.38
CA TYR A 76 13.29 -7.14 -6.32
C TYR A 76 14.12 -7.29 -5.05
N SER A 77 15.29 -6.66 -5.02
CA SER A 77 16.10 -6.49 -3.82
C SER A 77 15.98 -5.03 -3.38
N ASP A 78 15.59 -4.80 -2.12
CA ASP A 78 15.50 -3.46 -1.56
C ASP A 78 16.89 -2.81 -1.57
N ALA A 79 17.01 -1.64 -2.20
CA ALA A 79 18.31 -0.99 -2.44
C ALA A 79 19.04 -0.59 -1.14
N ASN A 80 18.31 -0.41 -0.03
CA ASN A 80 18.88 0.02 1.25
C ASN A 80 19.25 -1.16 2.15
N THR A 81 18.55 -2.28 2.03
CA THR A 81 18.68 -3.44 2.93
C THR A 81 19.19 -4.70 2.26
N GLY A 82 19.23 -4.74 0.92
CA GLY A 82 19.59 -5.91 0.11
C GLY A 82 18.58 -7.07 0.20
N LYS A 83 17.48 -6.91 0.94
CA LYS A 83 16.52 -7.98 1.19
C LYS A 83 15.67 -8.24 -0.04
N ALA A 84 15.54 -9.51 -0.40
CA ALA A 84 14.58 -9.94 -1.41
C ALA A 84 13.15 -9.60 -0.98
N SER A 85 12.37 -9.07 -1.90
CA SER A 85 10.99 -8.63 -1.70
C SER A 85 10.18 -8.84 -2.99
N ILE A 86 8.86 -8.75 -2.87
CA ILE A 86 7.90 -8.89 -3.97
C ILE A 86 7.03 -7.63 -3.97
N GLY A 87 6.67 -7.14 -5.15
CA GLY A 87 5.77 -6.00 -5.28
C GLY A 87 5.49 -5.65 -6.73
N VAL A 88 5.26 -4.37 -6.96
CA VAL A 88 5.03 -3.75 -8.26
C VAL A 88 5.93 -2.53 -8.41
N ILE A 89 6.22 -2.13 -9.66
CA ILE A 89 6.92 -0.89 -9.95
C ILE A 89 5.90 0.25 -9.96
N ALA A 90 6.15 1.31 -9.18
CA ALA A 90 5.19 2.40 -9.00
C ALA A 90 4.91 3.15 -10.32
N GLN A 91 5.89 3.25 -11.21
CA GLN A 91 5.76 3.87 -12.53
C GLN A 91 4.82 3.06 -13.43
N ASP A 92 4.98 1.74 -13.50
CA ASP A 92 4.09 0.86 -14.27
C ASP A 92 2.65 0.92 -13.74
N VAL A 93 2.48 1.03 -12.42
CA VAL A 93 1.16 1.23 -11.81
C VAL A 93 0.60 2.60 -12.16
N GLN A 94 1.42 3.66 -12.18
CA GLN A 94 0.99 5.02 -12.52
C GLN A 94 0.42 5.13 -13.93
N ASP A 95 0.98 4.39 -14.90
CA ASP A 95 0.50 4.37 -16.28
C ASP A 95 -0.91 3.76 -16.42
N VAL A 96 -1.31 2.92 -15.47
CA VAL A 96 -2.57 2.14 -15.53
C VAL A 96 -3.62 2.65 -14.53
N PHE A 97 -3.18 2.96 -13.31
CA PHE A 97 -3.97 3.43 -12.16
C PHE A 97 -3.25 4.63 -11.49
N PRO A 98 -3.19 5.79 -12.16
CA PRO A 98 -2.53 6.97 -11.58
C PRO A 98 -3.12 7.38 -10.22
N GLU A 99 -4.40 7.08 -9.97
CA GLU A 99 -5.12 7.38 -8.72
C GLU A 99 -4.64 6.60 -7.48
N VAL A 100 -3.86 5.53 -7.67
CA VAL A 100 -3.30 4.75 -6.55
C VAL A 100 -1.83 5.11 -6.27
N VAL A 101 -1.22 5.99 -7.06
CA VAL A 101 0.19 6.36 -6.92
C VAL A 101 0.30 7.79 -6.38
N ASN A 102 1.16 7.97 -5.38
CA ASN A 102 1.41 9.26 -4.74
C ASN A 102 2.88 9.66 -4.87
N VAL A 103 3.15 10.94 -5.04
CA VAL A 103 4.49 11.51 -4.90
C VAL A 103 4.80 11.69 -3.42
N ILE A 104 5.95 11.18 -2.95
CA ILE A 104 6.28 11.13 -1.52
C ILE A 104 7.37 12.10 -1.07
N ASP A 105 8.04 12.77 -2.01
CA ASP A 105 9.07 13.78 -1.71
C ASP A 105 9.22 14.83 -2.83
N ALA A 106 10.11 15.80 -2.62
CA ALA A 106 10.35 16.90 -3.55
C ALA A 106 11.09 16.44 -4.83
N GLU A 107 11.79 15.33 -4.73
CA GLU A 107 12.54 14.70 -5.81
C GLU A 107 11.63 13.92 -6.78
N GLY A 108 10.37 13.68 -6.39
CA GLY A 108 9.37 13.07 -7.25
C GLY A 108 9.30 11.54 -7.13
N HIS A 109 9.83 10.94 -6.06
CA HIS A 109 9.69 9.51 -5.86
C HIS A 109 8.22 9.12 -5.64
N LEU A 110 7.87 7.92 -6.11
CA LEU A 110 6.50 7.42 -6.15
C LEU A 110 6.26 6.31 -5.13
N ALA A 111 5.10 6.31 -4.49
CA ALA A 111 4.62 5.22 -3.65
C ALA A 111 3.23 4.75 -4.08
N VAL A 112 2.99 3.44 -3.96
CA VAL A 112 1.71 2.81 -4.30
C VAL A 112 0.86 2.62 -3.05
N ASP A 113 -0.39 3.09 -3.10
CA ASP A 113 -1.42 2.75 -2.13
C ASP A 113 -2.04 1.39 -2.49
N TYR A 114 -1.39 0.33 -2.00
CA TYR A 114 -1.82 -1.06 -2.25
C TYR A 114 -3.27 -1.33 -1.82
N SER A 115 -3.81 -0.59 -0.84
CA SER A 115 -5.18 -0.80 -0.38
C SER A 115 -6.22 -0.47 -1.45
N LYS A 116 -5.92 0.49 -2.34
CA LYS A 116 -6.81 0.91 -3.42
C LYS A 116 -6.83 -0.06 -4.60
N LEU A 117 -5.80 -0.90 -4.76
CA LEU A 117 -5.77 -1.95 -5.79
C LEU A 117 -6.83 -3.04 -5.57
N VAL A 118 -7.40 -3.15 -4.37
CA VAL A 118 -8.46 -4.12 -4.06
C VAL A 118 -9.70 -3.94 -4.95
N GLY A 119 -10.07 -2.69 -5.27
CA GLY A 119 -11.22 -2.41 -6.16
C GLY A 119 -11.07 -3.04 -7.55
N PRO A 120 -9.99 -2.70 -8.29
CA PRO A 120 -9.66 -3.36 -9.56
C PRO A 120 -9.56 -4.88 -9.49
N LEU A 121 -8.99 -5.43 -8.42
CA LEU A 121 -8.88 -6.88 -8.23
C LEU A 121 -10.25 -7.57 -8.08
N ILE A 122 -11.18 -6.96 -7.33
CA ILE A 122 -12.56 -7.49 -7.19
C ILE A 122 -13.25 -7.60 -8.55
N GLU A 123 -13.20 -6.52 -9.35
CA GLU A 123 -13.85 -6.52 -10.66
C GLU A 123 -13.13 -7.46 -11.65
N SER A 124 -11.81 -7.57 -11.55
CA SER A 124 -11.04 -8.56 -12.33
C SER A 124 -11.50 -9.99 -12.06
N ILE A 125 -11.70 -10.35 -10.79
CA ILE A 125 -12.18 -11.69 -10.39
C ILE A 125 -13.59 -11.93 -10.91
N LYS A 126 -14.49 -10.94 -10.81
CA LYS A 126 -15.85 -11.05 -11.36
C LYS A 126 -15.84 -11.27 -12.87
N SER A 127 -15.03 -10.50 -13.62
CA SER A 127 -14.87 -10.66 -15.07
C SER A 127 -14.33 -12.05 -15.42
N LEU A 128 -13.33 -12.55 -14.69
CA LEU A 128 -12.80 -13.90 -14.88
C LEU A 128 -13.85 -14.97 -14.58
N ALA A 129 -14.64 -14.82 -13.52
CA ALA A 129 -15.69 -15.77 -13.16
C ALA A 129 -16.76 -15.90 -14.26
N VAL A 130 -17.19 -14.77 -14.84
CA VAL A 130 -18.13 -14.76 -15.98
C VAL A 130 -17.53 -15.54 -17.16
N ARG A 131 -16.29 -15.24 -17.53
CA ARG A 131 -15.61 -15.90 -18.65
C ARG A 131 -15.43 -17.40 -18.43
N VAL A 132 -15.15 -17.83 -17.19
CA VAL A 132 -15.08 -19.26 -16.85
C VAL A 132 -16.43 -19.93 -17.04
N SER A 133 -17.52 -19.35 -16.52
CA SER A 133 -18.87 -19.92 -16.69
C SER A 133 -19.29 -20.01 -18.16
N GLU A 134 -18.96 -19.01 -18.98
CA GLU A 134 -19.22 -19.03 -20.43
C GLU A 134 -18.45 -20.16 -21.13
N LEU A 135 -17.17 -20.35 -20.78
CA LEU A 135 -16.35 -21.41 -21.35
C LEU A 135 -16.85 -22.80 -20.93
N GLU A 136 -17.25 -22.99 -19.68
CA GLU A 136 -17.81 -24.25 -19.19
C GLU A 136 -19.15 -24.60 -19.88
N ALA A 137 -20.01 -23.60 -20.09
CA ALA A 137 -21.26 -23.79 -20.81
C ALA A 137 -21.04 -24.21 -22.27
N ASN A 138 -20.01 -23.64 -22.93
CA ASN A 138 -19.66 -23.98 -24.31
C ASN A 138 -19.05 -25.38 -24.45
N ILE A 139 -18.37 -25.89 -23.42
CA ILE A 139 -17.83 -27.26 -23.40
C ILE A 139 -18.94 -28.28 -23.13
N ALA A 140 -19.99 -27.89 -22.40
CA ALA A 140 -21.13 -28.75 -22.06
C ALA A 140 -22.21 -28.84 -23.16
N ALA A 141 -22.12 -28.01 -24.20
CA ALA A 141 -23.03 -27.99 -25.36
C ALA A 141 -22.49 -28.83 -26.52
#